data_AF-A0A9E2VMD7-F1
#
_entry.id   AF-A0A9E2VMD7-F1
#
_cell.length_a   1.000
_cell.length_b   1.000
_cell.length_c   1.000
_cell.angle_alpha   90.00
_cell.angle_beta   90.00
_cell.angle_gamma   90.00
#
_symmetry.space_group_name_H-M   'P 1'
#
loop_
_entity.id
_entity.type
_entity.pdbx_description
1 polymer ?
#
loop_
_entity_poly.entity_id
_entity_poly.type
_entity_poly.pdbx_seq_one_letter_code
_entity_poly.pdbx_strand_id
1 'polypeptide(L)'
;LQAGYRDLMRRLYEPGVYYRRIRTFLEHHRPRGPGGRLSRADLQAFLKSFWLLGVWHRGRLAYWRFFVSTMLRHPRQFRQAIELAIMGFHFRRVAERL
;
A
#
# COMPACT_ATOMS: atom_id res chain seq x y z
N LEU A 1 3.18 -3.55 -29.01
CA LEU A 1 3.90 -2.96 -27.86
C LEU A 1 2.97 -2.59 -26.69
N GLN A 2 1.82 -1.94 -26.92
CA GLN A 2 0.91 -1.49 -25.84
C GLN A 2 0.33 -2.61 -24.96
N ALA A 3 -0.04 -3.76 -25.54
CA ALA A 3 -0.57 -4.90 -24.77
C ALA A 3 0.45 -5.46 -23.74
N GLY A 4 1.72 -5.59 -24.13
CA GLY A 4 2.78 -6.07 -23.22
C GLY A 4 3.04 -5.12 -22.06
N TYR A 5 2.96 -3.80 -22.31
CA TYR A 5 3.07 -2.79 -21.25
C TYR A 5 1.91 -2.85 -20.27
N ARG A 6 0.68 -3.00 -20.77
CA ARG A 6 -0.54 -3.12 -19.95
C ARG A 6 -0.47 -4.33 -19.02
N ASP A 7 -0.07 -5.49 -19.54
CA ASP A 7 0.05 -6.72 -18.75
C ASP A 7 1.14 -6.62 -17.69
N LEU A 8 2.28 -6.01 -18.04
CA LEU A 8 3.34 -5.73 -17.08
C LEU A 8 2.83 -4.83 -15.94
N MET A 9 2.12 -3.75 -16.26
CA MET A 9 1.59 -2.83 -15.25
C MET A 9 0.57 -3.52 -14.33
N ARG A 10 -0.33 -4.33 -14.87
CA ARG A 10 -1.29 -5.12 -14.08
C ARG A 10 -0.58 -6.07 -13.12
N ARG A 11 0.47 -6.75 -13.57
CA ARG A 11 1.26 -7.67 -12.74
C ARG A 11 2.07 -6.94 -11.67
N LEU A 12 2.66 -5.79 -11.98
CA LEU A 12 3.45 -5.00 -11.04
C LEU A 12 2.60 -4.44 -9.88
N TYR A 13 1.33 -4.13 -10.13
CA TYR A 13 0.40 -3.56 -9.15
C TYR A 13 -0.60 -4.58 -8.59
N GLU A 14 -0.47 -5.86 -8.93
CA GLU A 14 -1.21 -6.94 -8.29
C GLU A 14 -0.96 -6.90 -6.76
N PRO A 15 -1.99 -7.03 -5.90
CA PRO A 15 -1.84 -6.78 -4.46
C PRO A 15 -0.71 -7.56 -3.79
N GLY A 16 -0.56 -8.85 -4.14
CA GLY A 16 0.48 -9.69 -3.57
C GLY A 16 1.90 -9.24 -3.97
N VAL A 17 2.10 -8.89 -5.24
CA VAL A 17 3.38 -8.41 -5.79
C VAL A 17 3.72 -7.06 -5.18
N TYR A 18 2.76 -6.14 -5.17
CA TYR A 18 2.97 -4.78 -4.70
C TYR A 18 3.28 -4.71 -3.20
N TYR A 19 2.51 -5.41 -2.35
CA TYR A 19 2.79 -5.42 -0.90
C TYR A 19 4.12 -6.10 -0.55
N ARG A 20 4.58 -7.07 -1.34
CA ARG A 20 5.91 -7.65 -1.18
C ARG A 20 6.99 -6.59 -1.40
N ARG A 21 6.87 -5.78 -2.45
CA ARG A 21 7.80 -4.68 -2.74
C ARG A 21 7.82 -3.63 -1.63
N ILE A 22 6.65 -3.29 -1.07
CA ILE A 22 6.59 -2.38 0.08
C ILE A 22 7.34 -2.96 1.28
N ARG A 23 7.14 -4.25 1.58
CA ARG A 23 7.89 -4.89 2.69
C ARG A 23 9.40 -4.83 2.48
N THR A 24 9.87 -5.17 1.29
CA THR A 24 11.29 -5.05 0.94
C THR A 24 11.78 -3.61 1.10
N PHE A 25 10.99 -2.62 0.71
CA PHE A 25 11.33 -1.21 0.94
C PHE A 25 11.45 -0.89 2.44
N LEU A 26 10.47 -1.28 3.27
CA LEU A 26 10.47 -1.01 4.71
C LEU A 26 11.62 -1.72 5.47
N GLU A 27 12.10 -2.85 4.96
CA GLU A 27 13.24 -3.58 5.51
C GLU A 27 14.57 -2.83 5.29
N HIS A 28 14.72 -2.18 4.13
CA HIS A 28 15.97 -1.50 3.75
C HIS A 28 15.92 0.01 4.03
N HIS A 29 14.73 0.58 4.19
CA HIS A 29 14.55 1.99 4.49
C HIS A 29 14.62 2.24 6.00
N ARG A 30 15.52 3.13 6.40
CA ARG A 30 15.53 3.67 7.77
C ARG A 30 14.86 5.04 7.74
N PRO A 31 13.75 5.25 8.49
CA PRO A 31 13.10 6.55 8.55
C PRO A 31 14.10 7.58 9.11
N ARG A 32 14.33 8.66 8.36
CA ARG A 32 15.19 9.78 8.77
C ARG A 32 14.29 10.96 9.16
N GLY A 33 14.46 11.47 10.37
CA GLY A 33 13.75 12.65 10.89
C GLY A 33 12.61 12.33 11.88
N PRO A 34 12.10 13.36 12.58
CA PRO A 34 10.99 13.22 13.52
C PRO A 34 9.72 12.81 12.79
N GLY A 35 8.90 11.97 13.41
CA GLY A 35 7.61 11.56 12.87
C GLY A 35 6.71 12.79 12.68
N GLY A 36 6.22 13.01 11.46
CA GLY A 36 5.29 14.11 11.16
C GLY A 36 4.04 14.02 12.04
N ARG A 37 3.50 15.17 12.45
CA ARG A 37 2.26 15.23 13.26
C ARG A 37 1.12 14.56 12.49
N LEU A 38 0.27 13.82 13.21
CA LEU A 38 -0.96 13.25 12.68
C LEU A 38 -2.03 14.34 12.62
N SER A 39 -2.56 14.61 11.44
CA SER A 39 -3.70 15.49 11.25
C SER A 39 -5.02 14.71 11.28
N ARG A 40 -6.14 15.43 11.45
CA ARG A 40 -7.48 14.82 11.32
C ARG A 40 -7.71 14.23 9.91
N ALA A 41 -7.14 14.87 8.89
CA ALA A 41 -7.21 14.38 7.51
C ALA A 41 -6.46 13.04 7.34
N ASP A 42 -5.29 12.88 7.98
CA ASP A 42 -4.54 11.62 7.98
C ASP A 42 -5.36 10.49 8.61
N LEU A 43 -6.02 10.75 9.75
CA LEU A 43 -6.88 9.76 10.40
C LEU A 43 -8.08 9.39 9.52
N GLN A 44 -8.72 10.37 8.88
CA GLN A 44 -9.83 10.12 7.98
C GLN A 44 -9.38 9.29 6.75
N ALA A 45 -8.22 9.59 6.18
CA ALA A 45 -7.64 8.83 5.07
C ALA A 45 -7.31 7.39 5.48
N PHE A 46 -6.75 7.21 6.68
CA PHE A 46 -6.50 5.89 7.27
C PHE A 46 -7.79 5.07 7.38
N LEU A 47 -8.84 5.60 8.00
CA LEU A 47 -10.12 4.91 8.16
C LEU A 47 -10.77 4.57 6.81
N LYS A 48 -10.73 5.50 5.85
CA LYS A 48 -11.19 5.24 4.47
C LYS A 48 -10.40 4.11 3.82
N SER A 49 -9.08 4.07 4.00
CA SER A 49 -8.24 3.00 3.45
C SER A 49 -8.58 1.65 4.07
N PHE A 50 -8.90 1.62 5.37
CA PHE A 50 -9.28 0.41 6.09
C PHE A 50 -10.59 -0.18 5.56
N TRP A 51 -11.60 0.67 5.33
CA TRP A 51 -12.86 0.26 4.72
C TRP A 51 -12.69 -0.18 3.26
N LEU A 52 -12.04 0.65 2.44
CA LEU A 52 -11.94 0.40 1.00
C LEU A 52 -11.03 -0.79 0.68
N LEU A 53 -9.83 -0.85 1.27
CA LEU A 53 -8.84 -1.90 0.99
C LEU A 53 -9.05 -3.15 1.83
N GLY A 54 -9.50 -2.99 3.07
CA GLY A 54 -9.69 -4.08 4.02
C GLY A 54 -11.04 -4.77 3.93
N VAL A 55 -12.11 -4.08 3.53
CA VAL A 55 -13.47 -4.66 3.47
C VAL A 55 -13.93 -4.83 2.02
N TRP A 56 -13.94 -3.76 1.23
CA TRP A 56 -14.57 -3.76 -0.09
C TRP A 56 -13.72 -4.43 -1.19
N HIS A 57 -12.40 -4.28 -1.16
CA HIS A 57 -11.53 -4.68 -2.27
C HIS A 57 -11.24 -6.20 -2.30
N ARG A 58 -11.20 -6.81 -3.51
CA ARG A 58 -10.93 -8.26 -3.70
C ARG A 58 -9.60 -8.72 -3.09
N GLY A 59 -8.59 -7.86 -3.11
CA GLY A 59 -7.26 -8.07 -2.51
C GLY A 59 -7.17 -7.91 -0.98
N ARG A 60 -8.29 -7.90 -0.25
CA ARG A 60 -8.34 -7.66 1.21
C ARG A 60 -7.44 -8.58 2.04
N LEU A 61 -7.35 -9.86 1.71
CA LEU A 61 -6.49 -10.81 2.44
C LEU A 61 -5.02 -10.39 2.38
N ALA A 62 -4.57 -9.94 1.19
CA ALA A 62 -3.22 -9.43 1.02
C ALA A 62 -3.00 -8.12 1.80
N TYR A 63 -4.01 -7.24 1.84
CA TYR A 63 -3.98 -6.02 2.63
C TYR A 63 -3.90 -6.31 4.13
N TRP A 64 -4.75 -7.17 4.68
CA TRP A 64 -4.72 -7.52 6.10
C TRP A 64 -3.42 -8.18 6.53
N ARG A 65 -2.91 -9.12 5.72
CA ARG A 65 -1.61 -9.74 5.96
C ARG A 65 -0.49 -8.71 5.92
N PHE A 66 -0.55 -7.74 5.01
CA PHE A 66 0.39 -6.62 4.95
C PHE A 66 0.28 -5.74 6.20
N PHE A 67 -0.93 -5.29 6.53
CA PHE A 67 -1.24 -4.41 7.65
C PHE A 67 -0.73 -4.98 8.98
N VAL A 68 -1.13 -6.20 9.34
CA VAL A 68 -0.75 -6.84 10.61
C VAL A 68 0.77 -7.05 10.66
N SER A 69 1.36 -7.55 9.57
CA SER A 69 2.81 -7.75 9.50
C SER A 69 3.60 -6.45 9.67
N THR A 70 3.15 -5.36 9.07
CA THR A 70 3.81 -4.05 9.16
C THR A 70 3.66 -3.47 10.56
N MET A 71 2.46 -3.58 11.15
CA MET A 71 2.20 -3.09 12.51
C MET A 71 3.09 -3.78 13.54
N LEU A 72 3.34 -5.09 13.39
CA LEU A 72 4.19 -5.87 14.29
C LEU A 72 5.69 -5.67 14.04
N ARG A 73 6.15 -5.61 12.78
CA ARG A 73 7.58 -5.59 12.43
C ARG A 73 8.17 -4.19 12.26
N HIS A 74 7.36 -3.23 11.82
CA HIS A 74 7.80 -1.89 11.47
C HIS A 74 6.85 -0.79 12.01
N PRO A 75 6.52 -0.76 13.31
CA PRO A 75 5.53 0.18 13.87
C PRO A 75 5.90 1.65 13.62
N ARG A 76 7.20 1.99 13.63
CA ARG A 76 7.70 3.36 13.34
C ARG A 76 7.50 3.79 11.89
N GLN A 77 7.37 2.84 10.96
CA GLN A 77 7.17 3.10 9.53
C GLN A 77 5.72 2.84 9.08
N PHE A 78 4.82 2.57 10.03
CA PHE A 78 3.45 2.17 9.74
C PHE A 78 2.68 3.22 8.93
N ARG A 79 2.83 4.50 9.28
CA ARG A 79 2.23 5.62 8.51
C ARG A 79 2.61 5.55 7.03
N GLN A 80 3.92 5.49 6.75
CA GLN A 80 4.45 5.41 5.39
C GLN A 80 3.97 4.15 4.65
N ALA A 81 3.87 3.03 5.37
CA ALA A 81 3.39 1.78 4.81
C ALA A 81 1.91 1.87 4.37
N ILE A 82 1.06 2.56 5.14
CA ILE A 82 -0.34 2.81 4.75
C ILE A 82 -0.43 3.77 3.58
N GLU A 83 0.35 4.85 3.56
CA GLU A 83 0.42 5.79 2.43
C GLU A 83 0.78 5.04 1.13
N LEU A 84 1.81 4.18 1.18
CA LEU A 84 2.18 3.32 0.05
C LEU A 84 1.05 2.35 -0.34
N ALA A 85 0.33 1.78 0.62
CA ALA A 85 -0.81 0.91 0.32
C ALA A 85 -1.96 1.64 -0.39
N ILE A 86 -2.25 2.89 -0.01
CA ILE A 86 -3.23 3.75 -0.66
C ILE A 86 -2.76 4.08 -2.09
N MET A 87 -1.50 4.47 -2.26
CA MET A 87 -0.91 4.73 -3.59
C MET A 87 -0.97 3.49 -4.50
N GLY A 88 -0.70 2.31 -3.95
CA GLY A 88 -0.82 1.03 -4.67
C GLY A 88 -2.22 0.76 -5.22
N PHE A 89 -3.26 1.16 -4.49
CA PHE A 89 -4.63 1.08 -4.98
C PHE A 89 -4.88 2.03 -6.16
N HIS A 90 -4.40 3.27 -6.09
CA HIS A 90 -4.49 4.22 -7.20
C HIS A 90 -3.74 3.71 -8.43
N PHE A 91 -2.52 3.19 -8.26
CA PHE A 91 -1.75 2.63 -9.36
C PHE A 91 -2.42 1.42 -10.02
N ARG A 92 -3.04 0.54 -9.22
CA ARG A 92 -3.82 -0.57 -9.78
C ARG A 92 -4.99 -0.08 -10.63
N ARG A 93 -5.74 0.90 -10.13
CA ARG A 93 -6.84 1.50 -10.90
C ARG A 93 -6.37 2.13 -12.21
N VAL A 94 -5.21 2.78 -12.21
CA VAL A 94 -4.60 3.32 -13.44
C VAL A 94 -4.19 2.18 -14.38
N ALA A 95 -3.53 1.14 -13.87
CA ALA A 95 -3.10 -0.01 -14.65
C ALA A 95 -4.25 -0.84 -15.24
N GLU A 96 -5.42 -0.85 -14.59
CA GLU A 96 -6.62 -1.49 -15.12
C GLU A 96 -7.23 -0.71 -16.30
N ARG A 97 -7.03 0.63 -16.33
CA ARG A 97 -7.57 1.56 -17.32
C ARG A 97 -6.67 1.80 -18.54
N LEU A 98 -5.35 1.56 -18.41
CA LEU A 98 -4.47 1.29 -19.54
C LEU A 98 -4.99 0.06 -20.30
#